data_AF-A0A0C9XWD3-F1
#
_entry.id   AF-A0A0C9XWD3-F1
#
_cell.length_a   1.000
_cell.length_b   1.000
_cell.length_c   1.000
_cell.angle_alpha   90.00
_cell.angle_beta   90.00
_cell.angle_gamma   90.00
#
_symmetry.space_group_name_H-M   'P 1'
#
loop_
_entity.id
_entity.type
_entity.pdbx_description
1 polymer ?
#
loop_
_entity_poly.entity_id
_entity_poly.type
_entity_poly.pdbx_seq_one_letter_code
_entity_poly.pdbx_strand_id
1 'polypeptide(L)'
;MKVRQGHPQGAGNYSSSDINALLDYVKEDLPLGQRGWQSVTTKFNKYERHGQLFSSSHIFLQLIKTPKPTGTGICPPDVLQAHHIDDLINEQVGTHEFNDSGFDDTIEADKSGASDDNDNTNTPPEPCHTSVAHSAHTGTPPTHCNARGAAATELMNCLSNAFDPEVQRAHDEEHTNCALATTQYLTLSQQLHDAQVMNDKLHNQIYGLHNELYEAQHHCDHAEMQLEMLCMSHHSGGWPARMYHNLPKHKWQSYKWFADGGESLAWLSGDEEDTDDFCKKGSASETCKPTVLHTCFNVMT
;
A
#
# COMPACT_ATOMS: atom_id res chain seq x y z
N MET A 1 -18.17 -4.09 46.60
CA MET A 1 -16.86 -3.71 46.01
C MET A 1 -16.39 -4.88 45.15
N LYS A 2 -16.40 -4.74 43.81
CA LYS A 2 -15.87 -5.77 42.90
C LYS A 2 -14.39 -5.49 42.68
N VAL A 3 -13.54 -6.37 43.19
CA VAL A 3 -12.08 -6.31 42.99
C VAL A 3 -11.79 -6.69 41.54
N ARG A 4 -11.16 -5.79 40.80
CA ARG A 4 -10.76 -6.02 39.40
C ARG A 4 -9.38 -6.70 39.41
N GLN A 5 -9.36 -7.98 39.03
CA GLN A 5 -8.12 -8.73 38.77
C GLN A 5 -7.45 -8.16 37.51
N GLY A 6 -6.19 -7.77 37.62
CA GLY A 6 -5.34 -7.52 36.45
C GLY A 6 -5.00 -8.84 35.77
N HIS A 7 -5.05 -8.86 34.43
CA HIS A 7 -4.71 -10.05 33.65
C HIS A 7 -3.19 -10.19 33.55
N PRO A 8 -2.63 -11.40 33.83
CA PRO A 8 -1.21 -11.65 33.65
C PRO A 8 -0.85 -11.69 32.16
N GLN A 9 0.31 -11.12 31.85
CA GLN A 9 0.90 -11.02 30.53
C GLN A 9 1.28 -12.43 30.03
N GLY A 10 0.64 -12.94 28.97
CA GLY A 10 1.12 -14.15 28.28
C GLY A 10 0.11 -15.24 27.89
N ALA A 11 -1.20 -15.09 28.14
CA ALA A 11 -2.20 -16.01 27.59
C ALA A 11 -3.41 -15.23 27.04
N GLY A 12 -3.43 -15.05 25.72
CA GLY A 12 -4.42 -14.29 24.97
C GLY A 12 -5.77 -15.01 24.86
N ASN A 13 -6.49 -15.09 25.98
CA ASN A 13 -7.91 -15.43 25.95
C ASN A 13 -8.68 -14.12 26.13
N TYR A 14 -9.08 -13.50 25.03
CA TYR A 14 -10.06 -12.40 25.08
C TYR A 14 -11.31 -12.90 25.79
N SER A 15 -11.82 -12.14 26.75
CA SER A 15 -13.10 -12.47 27.36
C SER A 15 -14.17 -12.38 26.28
N SER A 16 -15.24 -13.19 26.39
CA SER A 16 -16.43 -12.97 25.56
C SER A 16 -16.95 -11.54 25.66
N SER A 17 -16.75 -10.86 26.81
CA SER A 17 -17.08 -9.43 26.95
C SER A 17 -16.24 -8.52 26.06
N ASP A 18 -14.96 -8.86 25.87
CA ASP A 18 -14.02 -8.05 25.09
C ASP A 18 -14.25 -8.29 23.59
N ILE A 19 -14.52 -9.54 23.21
CA ILE A 19 -14.92 -9.91 21.84
C ILE A 19 -16.22 -9.19 21.46
N ASN A 20 -17.23 -9.18 22.32
CA ASN A 20 -18.49 -8.48 22.03
C ASN A 20 -18.29 -6.96 21.90
N ALA A 21 -17.51 -6.34 22.80
CA ALA A 21 -17.19 -4.92 22.69
C ALA A 21 -16.42 -4.59 21.40
N LEU A 22 -15.51 -5.47 20.96
CA LEU A 22 -14.82 -5.34 19.68
C LEU A 22 -15.81 -5.42 18.51
N LEU A 23 -16.71 -6.40 18.51
CA LEU A 23 -17.72 -6.57 17.45
C LEU A 23 -18.65 -5.36 17.35
N ASP A 24 -19.00 -4.73 18.48
CA ASP A 24 -19.81 -3.51 18.49
C ASP A 24 -19.08 -2.35 17.79
N TYR A 25 -17.79 -2.12 18.08
CA TYR A 25 -17.02 -1.07 17.39
C TYR A 25 -16.80 -1.34 15.90
N VAL A 26 -16.57 -2.60 15.51
CA VAL A 26 -16.45 -2.98 14.09
C VAL A 26 -17.77 -2.77 13.36
N LYS A 27 -18.90 -3.08 14.00
CA LYS A 27 -20.23 -2.86 13.45
C LYS A 27 -20.57 -1.38 13.28
N GLU A 28 -20.12 -0.53 14.21
CA GLU A 28 -20.31 0.92 14.12
C GLU A 28 -19.48 1.56 13.01
N ASP A 29 -18.20 1.18 12.89
CA ASP A 29 -17.26 1.84 11.98
C ASP A 29 -17.19 1.20 10.59
N LEU A 30 -17.64 -0.06 10.43
CA LEU A 30 -17.55 -0.87 9.22
C LEU A 30 -16.21 -0.65 8.49
N PRO A 31 -15.09 -1.05 9.11
CA PRO A 31 -13.77 -0.59 8.73
C PRO A 31 -13.39 -1.03 7.31
N LEU A 32 -13.22 -0.04 6.42
CA LEU A 32 -12.66 -0.25 5.08
C LEU A 32 -11.16 0.06 5.08
N GLY A 33 -10.37 -0.94 4.68
CA GLY A 33 -8.91 -0.83 4.57
C GLY A 33 -8.21 -0.50 5.90
N GLN A 34 -6.92 -0.19 5.81
CA GLN A 34 -6.04 0.01 6.98
C GLN A 34 -6.52 1.15 7.90
N ARG A 35 -7.04 2.25 7.32
CA ARG A 35 -7.49 3.43 8.09
C ARG A 35 -8.72 3.14 8.93
N GLY A 36 -9.69 2.39 8.40
CA GLY A 36 -10.86 1.95 9.17
C GLY A 36 -10.44 1.09 10.37
N TRP A 37 -9.53 0.15 10.15
CA TRP A 37 -9.01 -0.71 11.22
C TRP A 37 -8.25 0.07 12.31
N GLN A 38 -7.56 1.16 11.97
CA GLN A 38 -6.91 2.04 12.95
C GLN A 38 -7.93 2.78 13.83
N SER A 39 -9.08 3.21 13.28
CA SER A 39 -10.17 3.82 14.05
C SER A 39 -10.71 2.84 15.11
N VAL A 40 -11.08 1.63 14.66
CA VAL A 40 -11.60 0.57 15.54
C VAL A 40 -10.59 0.24 16.64
N THR A 41 -9.31 0.09 16.28
CA THR A 41 -8.24 -0.21 17.25
C THR A 41 -8.11 0.90 18.28
N THR A 42 -8.23 2.17 17.86
CA THR A 42 -8.15 3.32 18.78
C THR A 42 -9.33 3.35 19.75
N LYS A 43 -10.54 3.07 19.28
CA LYS A 43 -11.74 2.98 20.14
C LYS A 43 -11.65 1.81 21.12
N PHE A 44 -11.20 0.66 20.63
CA PHE A 44 -11.04 -0.54 21.44
C PHE A 44 -9.95 -0.37 22.51
N ASN A 45 -8.80 0.20 22.17
CA ASN A 45 -7.73 0.51 23.12
C ASN A 45 -8.14 1.55 24.18
N LYS A 46 -9.07 2.45 23.85
CA LYS A 46 -9.64 3.40 24.82
C LYS A 46 -10.56 2.69 25.83
N TYR A 47 -11.24 1.65 25.38
CA TYR A 47 -12.10 0.80 26.21
C TYR A 47 -11.26 -0.09 27.15
N GLU A 48 -10.25 -0.79 26.62
CA GLU A 48 -9.27 -1.53 27.41
C GLU A 48 -8.17 -0.60 27.92
N ARG A 49 -8.42 0.08 29.06
CA ARG A 49 -7.45 1.01 29.70
C ARG A 49 -6.04 0.45 29.99
N HIS A 50 -5.74 -0.81 29.68
CA HIS A 50 -4.46 -1.43 29.93
C HIS A 50 -4.10 -2.47 28.87
N GLY A 51 -3.00 -2.21 28.17
CA GLY A 51 -2.28 -3.21 27.39
C GLY A 51 -2.52 -3.07 25.88
N GLN A 52 -1.45 -2.78 25.17
CA GLN A 52 -1.41 -2.81 23.72
C GLN A 52 -1.50 -4.27 23.28
N LEU A 53 -2.70 -4.73 22.97
CA LEU A 53 -3.02 -6.15 22.75
C LEU A 53 -3.52 -6.35 21.32
N PHE A 54 -2.60 -6.77 20.45
CA PHE A 54 -2.83 -7.27 19.09
C PHE A 54 -3.65 -6.34 18.16
N SER A 55 -3.57 -6.57 16.85
CA SER A 55 -4.45 -5.84 15.93
C SER A 55 -5.87 -6.36 16.13
N SER A 56 -6.81 -5.47 16.50
CA SER A 56 -8.25 -5.78 16.58
C SER A 56 -8.77 -6.47 15.30
N SER A 57 -8.16 -6.14 14.16
CA SER A 57 -8.34 -6.81 12.88
C SER A 57 -8.06 -8.32 12.92
N HIS A 58 -6.97 -8.77 13.54
CA HIS A 58 -6.59 -10.17 13.55
C HIS A 58 -7.61 -11.05 14.31
N ILE A 59 -8.13 -10.55 15.44
CA ILE A 59 -9.13 -11.25 16.25
C ILE A 59 -10.44 -11.39 15.46
N PHE A 60 -10.89 -10.30 14.83
CA PHE A 60 -12.09 -10.31 14.00
C PHE A 60 -11.95 -11.26 12.81
N LEU A 61 -10.84 -11.20 12.08
CA LEU A 61 -10.56 -12.11 10.97
C LEU A 61 -10.48 -13.58 11.42
N GLN A 62 -9.97 -13.84 12.63
CA GLN A 62 -9.95 -15.18 13.20
C GLN A 62 -11.37 -15.70 13.46
N LEU A 63 -12.29 -14.84 13.92
CA LEU A 63 -13.71 -15.20 14.11
C LEU A 63 -14.41 -15.48 12.78
N ILE A 64 -14.20 -14.65 11.75
CA ILE A 64 -14.77 -14.90 10.41
C ILE A 64 -14.26 -16.20 9.81
N LYS A 65 -12.97 -16.48 9.96
CA LYS A 65 -12.35 -17.70 9.45
C LYS A 65 -12.83 -18.97 10.14
N THR A 66 -13.47 -18.88 11.30
CA THR A 66 -14.04 -20.07 11.94
C THR A 66 -15.21 -20.58 11.10
N PRO A 67 -15.11 -21.81 10.53
CA PRO A 67 -16.15 -22.32 9.66
C PRO A 67 -17.43 -22.56 10.47
N LYS A 68 -18.58 -22.25 9.88
CA LYS A 68 -19.87 -22.64 10.45
C LYS A 68 -19.86 -24.16 10.64
N PRO A 69 -20.22 -24.68 11.82
CA PRO A 69 -20.15 -26.12 12.07
C PRO A 69 -21.04 -26.87 11.06
N THR A 70 -20.46 -27.80 10.32
CA THR A 70 -21.21 -28.62 9.35
C THR A 70 -22.09 -29.63 10.10
N GLY A 71 -23.41 -29.40 10.13
CA GLY A 71 -24.40 -30.30 10.75
C GLY A 71 -25.32 -29.60 11.76
N THR A 72 -25.83 -30.32 12.76
CA THR A 72 -26.69 -29.80 13.85
C THR A 72 -25.92 -29.08 14.97
N GLY A 73 -24.72 -28.57 14.67
CA GLY A 73 -23.90 -27.85 15.64
C GLY A 73 -24.45 -26.45 15.89
N ILE A 74 -24.56 -26.04 17.15
CA ILE A 74 -24.92 -24.67 17.52
C ILE A 74 -23.70 -23.76 17.29
N CYS A 75 -23.83 -22.78 16.39
CA CYS A 75 -22.80 -21.78 16.16
C CYS A 75 -22.72 -20.81 17.36
N PRO A 76 -21.52 -20.54 17.91
CA PRO A 76 -21.37 -19.54 18.97
C PRO A 76 -21.91 -18.16 18.53
N PRO A 77 -22.59 -17.42 19.43
CA PRO A 77 -23.23 -16.15 19.07
C PRO A 77 -22.22 -15.11 18.55
N ASP A 78 -21.02 -15.06 19.13
CA ASP A 78 -19.95 -14.14 18.74
C ASP A 78 -19.49 -14.39 17.29
N VAL A 79 -19.42 -15.66 16.86
CA VAL A 79 -19.06 -16.03 15.49
C VAL A 79 -20.16 -15.64 14.53
N LEU A 80 -21.43 -15.92 14.88
CA LEU A 80 -22.57 -15.52 14.05
C LEU A 80 -22.63 -14.01 13.84
N GLN A 81 -22.39 -13.23 14.90
CA GLN A 81 -22.33 -11.79 14.83
C GLN A 81 -21.16 -11.29 13.97
N ALA A 82 -19.98 -11.91 14.07
CA ALA A 82 -18.84 -11.56 13.23
C ALA A 82 -19.12 -11.78 11.73
N HIS A 83 -19.72 -12.92 11.36
CA HIS A 83 -20.15 -13.18 9.98
C HIS A 83 -21.20 -12.16 9.50
N HIS A 84 -22.17 -11.81 10.35
CA HIS A 84 -23.16 -10.78 9.99
C HIS A 84 -22.52 -9.40 9.75
N ILE A 85 -21.51 -9.03 10.53
CA ILE A 85 -20.78 -7.77 10.34
C ILE A 85 -19.92 -7.82 9.06
N ASP A 86 -19.29 -8.96 8.76
CA ASP A 86 -18.57 -9.15 7.50
C ASP A 86 -19.48 -8.96 6.28
N ASP A 87 -20.70 -9.51 6.33
CA ASP A 87 -21.71 -9.29 5.29
C ASP A 87 -22.04 -7.80 5.13
N LEU A 88 -22.18 -7.05 6.22
CA LEU A 88 -22.43 -5.59 6.20
C LEU A 88 -21.26 -4.80 5.59
N ILE A 89 -20.02 -5.19 5.93
CA ILE A 89 -18.82 -4.58 5.36
C ILE A 89 -18.78 -4.83 3.84
N ASN A 90 -19.03 -6.08 3.41
CA ASN A 90 -19.03 -6.44 2.00
C ASN A 90 -20.15 -5.77 1.21
N GLU A 91 -21.35 -5.63 1.79
CA GLU A 91 -22.46 -4.88 1.19
C GLU A 91 -22.13 -3.39 1.03
N GLN A 92 -21.47 -2.79 2.03
CA GLN A 92 -21.01 -1.40 1.94
C GLN A 92 -19.95 -1.24 0.85
N VAL A 93 -19.02 -2.18 0.69
CA VAL A 93 -18.03 -2.16 -0.41
C VAL A 93 -18.72 -2.28 -1.77
N GLY A 94 -19.77 -3.10 -1.88
CA GLY A 94 -20.50 -3.29 -3.14
C GLY A 94 -21.37 -2.11 -3.55
N THR A 95 -21.80 -1.27 -2.59
CA THR A 95 -22.65 -0.10 -2.83
C THR A 95 -21.90 1.22 -2.82
N HIS A 96 -20.67 1.24 -2.31
CA HIS A 96 -19.80 2.40 -2.37
C HIS A 96 -19.25 2.53 -3.80
N GLU A 97 -19.95 3.30 -4.63
CA GLU A 97 -19.36 3.86 -5.84
C GLU A 97 -18.03 4.51 -5.43
N PHE A 98 -16.92 3.96 -5.94
CA PHE A 98 -15.58 4.49 -5.75
C PHE A 98 -15.60 5.92 -6.27
N ASN A 99 -15.90 6.88 -5.39
CA ASN A 99 -15.63 8.27 -5.67
C ASN A 99 -14.12 8.42 -5.52
N ASP A 100 -13.41 8.05 -6.58
CA ASP A 100 -12.00 8.35 -6.82
C ASP A 100 -11.89 9.86 -7.09
N SER A 101 -12.37 10.67 -6.14
CA SER A 101 -12.00 12.07 -6.08
C SER A 101 -10.55 12.08 -5.64
N GLY A 102 -9.70 12.08 -6.68
CA GLY A 102 -8.27 12.03 -6.59
C GLY A 102 -7.72 12.96 -5.52
N PHE A 103 -6.61 12.50 -4.97
CA PHE A 103 -5.66 13.26 -4.18
C PHE A 103 -5.36 14.61 -4.84
N ASP A 104 -6.14 15.64 -4.50
CA ASP A 104 -5.88 17.04 -4.85
C ASP A 104 -5.25 17.70 -3.64
N ASP A 105 -3.92 17.74 -3.63
CA ASP A 105 -3.16 18.67 -2.82
C ASP A 105 -3.17 20.01 -3.56
N THR A 106 -4.27 20.77 -3.46
CA THR A 106 -4.33 22.16 -3.93
C THR A 106 -4.69 23.11 -2.79
N ILE A 107 -3.75 24.04 -2.62
CA ILE A 107 -3.65 25.10 -1.64
C ILE A 107 -4.87 26.04 -1.66
N GLU A 108 -5.27 26.44 -0.44
CA GLU A 108 -6.18 27.51 -0.01
C GLU A 108 -6.58 28.62 -1.02
N ALA A 109 -7.89 28.92 -0.94
CA ALA A 109 -8.55 30.23 -0.98
C ALA A 109 -9.10 30.81 -2.30
N ASP A 110 -10.43 31.03 -2.24
CA ASP A 110 -11.23 32.12 -2.84
C ASP A 110 -11.64 31.99 -4.31
N LYS A 111 -12.90 31.58 -4.58
CA LYS A 111 -14.00 32.52 -4.92
C LYS A 111 -15.30 31.82 -5.28
N SER A 112 -16.37 32.46 -4.82
CA SER A 112 -17.79 32.26 -5.13
C SER A 112 -18.13 32.10 -6.62
N GLY A 113 -19.06 31.20 -6.93
CA GLY A 113 -19.78 31.18 -8.20
C GLY A 113 -20.89 30.14 -8.18
N ALA A 114 -22.11 30.57 -7.85
CA ALA A 114 -23.32 29.77 -8.01
C ALA A 114 -23.63 29.57 -9.50
N SER A 115 -23.99 28.35 -9.89
CA SER A 115 -24.98 28.14 -10.95
C SER A 115 -25.66 26.78 -10.78
N ASP A 116 -26.94 26.88 -10.52
CA ASP A 116 -27.97 25.84 -10.58
C ASP A 116 -28.10 25.40 -12.05
N ASP A 117 -28.11 24.10 -12.35
CA ASP A 117 -28.99 23.56 -13.38
C ASP A 117 -29.16 22.04 -13.26
N ASN A 118 -30.43 21.66 -13.29
CA ASN A 118 -30.99 20.33 -13.12
C ASN A 118 -31.13 19.68 -14.51
N ASP A 119 -30.57 18.49 -14.75
CA ASP A 119 -31.04 17.67 -15.87
C ASP A 119 -31.14 16.19 -15.50
N ASN A 120 -32.34 15.69 -15.78
CA ASN A 120 -32.87 14.38 -15.48
C ASN A 120 -32.98 13.64 -16.81
N THR A 121 -32.08 12.69 -17.05
CA THR A 121 -32.19 11.79 -18.20
C THR A 121 -32.17 10.33 -17.77
N ASN A 122 -33.39 9.80 -17.64
CA ASN A 122 -33.71 8.38 -17.69
C ASN A 122 -32.96 7.67 -18.83
N THR A 123 -32.16 6.64 -18.50
CA THR A 123 -31.64 5.67 -19.49
C THR A 123 -31.68 4.25 -18.88
N PRO A 124 -32.01 3.19 -19.66
CA PRO A 124 -32.61 1.94 -19.17
C PRO A 124 -31.66 1.00 -18.42
N PRO A 125 -32.19 0.06 -17.59
CA PRO A 125 -31.37 -0.88 -16.82
C PRO A 125 -30.72 -1.93 -17.71
N GLU A 126 -29.39 -2.01 -17.65
CA GLU A 126 -28.61 -3.15 -18.16
C GLU A 126 -28.89 -4.42 -17.33
N PRO A 127 -28.88 -5.61 -17.95
CA PRO A 127 -29.30 -6.84 -17.32
C PRO A 127 -28.34 -7.30 -16.21
N CYS A 128 -28.89 -7.47 -15.01
CA CYS A 128 -28.31 -8.20 -13.89
C CYS A 128 -27.67 -9.53 -14.35
N HIS A 129 -26.35 -9.64 -14.24
CA HIS A 129 -25.66 -10.92 -14.27
C HIS A 129 -25.97 -11.68 -12.98
N THR A 130 -27.05 -12.47 -13.00
CA THR A 130 -27.25 -13.54 -12.03
C THR A 130 -26.21 -14.62 -12.30
N SER A 131 -25.16 -14.66 -11.48
CA SER A 131 -24.27 -15.81 -11.41
C SER A 131 -25.07 -16.99 -10.83
N VAL A 132 -25.57 -17.85 -11.71
CA VAL A 132 -26.08 -19.16 -11.32
C VAL A 132 -24.88 -19.95 -10.82
N ALA A 133 -24.82 -20.17 -9.51
CA ALA A 133 -23.92 -21.14 -8.92
C ALA A 133 -24.25 -22.51 -9.53
N HIS A 134 -23.34 -23.04 -10.35
CA HIS A 134 -23.37 -24.44 -10.75
C HIS A 134 -23.10 -25.28 -9.50
N SER A 135 -24.16 -25.55 -8.74
CA SER A 135 -24.18 -26.60 -7.74
C SER A 135 -23.92 -27.91 -8.49
N ALA A 136 -22.71 -28.45 -8.33
CA ALA A 136 -22.37 -29.81 -8.70
C ALA A 136 -23.12 -30.77 -7.77
N HIS A 137 -24.45 -30.80 -7.88
CA HIS A 137 -25.22 -31.89 -7.35
C HIS A 137 -25.02 -33.02 -8.35
N THR A 138 -24.27 -34.04 -7.92
CA THR A 138 -24.34 -35.40 -8.44
C THR A 138 -25.77 -35.92 -8.21
N GLY A 139 -26.72 -35.38 -8.97
CA GLY A 139 -28.05 -35.91 -9.13
C GLY A 139 -27.92 -37.04 -10.14
N THR A 140 -28.02 -38.27 -9.65
CA THR A 140 -28.29 -39.45 -10.45
C THR A 140 -29.39 -39.12 -11.49
N PRO A 141 -29.22 -39.50 -12.77
CA PRO A 141 -30.22 -39.17 -13.79
C PRO A 141 -31.56 -39.82 -13.44
N PRO A 142 -32.70 -39.13 -13.62
CA PRO A 142 -33.99 -39.77 -13.51
C PRO A 142 -34.08 -40.86 -14.59
N THR A 143 -34.34 -42.08 -14.14
CA THR A 143 -34.60 -43.25 -14.98
C THR A 143 -35.89 -43.02 -15.78
N HIS A 144 -35.78 -42.35 -16.93
CA HIS A 144 -36.84 -42.33 -17.94
C HIS A 144 -36.70 -43.58 -18.81
N CYS A 145 -37.18 -44.70 -18.29
CA CYS A 145 -37.54 -45.85 -19.11
C CYS A 145 -38.81 -45.49 -19.88
N ASN A 146 -38.68 -44.97 -21.11
CA ASN A 146 -39.68 -45.03 -22.20
C ASN A 146 -39.12 -44.44 -23.52
N ALA A 147 -38.06 -45.03 -24.10
CA ALA A 147 -37.68 -44.77 -25.51
C ALA A 147 -36.76 -45.86 -26.06
N ARG A 148 -37.22 -47.12 -26.11
CA ARG A 148 -36.40 -48.27 -26.56
C ARG A 148 -35.99 -48.20 -28.06
N GLY A 149 -36.48 -47.20 -28.80
CA GLY A 149 -36.11 -46.94 -30.20
C GLY A 149 -35.21 -45.71 -30.43
N ALA A 150 -35.25 -44.69 -29.56
CA ALA A 150 -34.50 -43.43 -29.77
C ALA A 150 -33.06 -43.48 -29.25
N ALA A 151 -32.81 -44.24 -28.17
CA ALA A 151 -31.48 -44.36 -27.57
C ALA A 151 -30.45 -45.02 -28.51
N ALA A 152 -30.89 -45.97 -29.35
CA ALA A 152 -30.01 -46.63 -30.32
C ALA A 152 -29.65 -45.68 -31.48
N THR A 153 -30.59 -44.83 -31.91
CA THR A 153 -30.35 -43.83 -32.95
C THR A 153 -29.50 -42.66 -32.46
N GLU A 154 -29.68 -42.25 -31.20
CA GLU A 154 -28.80 -41.26 -30.56
C GLU A 154 -27.37 -41.78 -30.45
N LEU A 155 -27.18 -43.04 -30.07
CA LEU A 155 -25.85 -43.65 -30.01
C LEU A 155 -25.21 -43.75 -31.40
N MET A 156 -25.95 -44.16 -32.43
CA MET A 156 -25.44 -44.20 -33.80
C MET A 156 -25.09 -42.81 -34.33
N ASN A 157 -25.89 -41.78 -34.02
CA ASN A 157 -25.58 -40.40 -34.37
C ASN A 157 -24.36 -39.88 -33.60
N CYS A 158 -24.21 -40.20 -32.31
CA CYS A 158 -23.02 -39.86 -31.54
C CYS A 158 -21.76 -40.52 -32.10
N LEU A 159 -21.84 -41.80 -32.47
CA LEU A 159 -20.72 -42.49 -33.12
C LEU A 159 -20.42 -41.88 -34.49
N SER A 160 -21.43 -41.56 -35.29
CA SER A 160 -21.24 -40.93 -36.60
C SER A 160 -20.58 -39.56 -36.48
N ASN A 161 -20.95 -38.76 -35.46
CA ASN A 161 -20.34 -37.45 -35.20
C ASN A 161 -18.92 -37.58 -34.62
N ALA A 162 -18.67 -38.58 -33.76
CA ALA A 162 -17.35 -38.82 -33.18
C ALA A 162 -16.32 -39.29 -34.22
N PHE A 163 -16.78 -39.92 -35.31
CA PHE A 163 -15.93 -40.32 -36.43
C PHE A 163 -16.02 -39.36 -37.64
N ASP A 164 -16.68 -38.21 -37.51
CA ASP A 164 -16.67 -37.18 -38.54
C ASP A 164 -15.28 -36.51 -38.57
N PRO A 165 -14.54 -36.56 -39.69
CA PRO A 165 -13.22 -35.95 -39.80
C PRO A 165 -13.23 -34.43 -39.55
N GLU A 166 -14.34 -33.74 -39.82
CA GLU A 166 -14.45 -32.30 -39.54
C GLU A 166 -14.48 -32.02 -38.04
N VAL A 167 -15.26 -32.81 -37.28
CA VAL A 167 -15.39 -32.69 -35.83
C VAL A 167 -14.05 -33.02 -35.15
N GLN A 168 -13.34 -34.05 -35.62
CA GLN A 168 -12.03 -34.38 -35.08
C GLN A 168 -11.01 -33.25 -35.30
N ARG A 169 -10.99 -32.65 -36.50
CA ARG A 169 -10.09 -31.53 -36.80
C ARG A 169 -10.39 -30.31 -35.94
N ALA A 170 -11.66 -30.01 -35.68
CA ALA A 170 -12.05 -28.92 -34.78
C ALA A 170 -11.56 -29.17 -33.34
N HIS A 171 -11.69 -30.40 -32.84
CA HIS A 171 -11.14 -30.77 -31.53
C HIS A 171 -9.61 -30.68 -31.48
N ASP A 172 -8.91 -31.15 -32.52
CA ASP A 172 -7.45 -31.06 -32.58
C ASP A 172 -7.00 -29.60 -32.60
N GLU A 173 -7.69 -28.72 -33.34
CA GLU A 173 -7.44 -27.28 -33.34
C GLU A 173 -7.65 -26.67 -31.95
N GLU A 174 -8.75 -27.00 -31.26
CA GLU A 174 -9.02 -26.57 -29.89
C GLU A 174 -7.92 -27.02 -28.92
N HIS A 175 -7.45 -28.27 -29.04
CA HIS A 175 -6.34 -28.78 -28.24
C HIS A 175 -5.04 -28.02 -28.51
N THR A 176 -4.72 -27.73 -29.77
CA THR A 176 -3.53 -26.94 -30.11
C THR A 176 -3.63 -25.50 -29.61
N ASN A 177 -4.81 -24.88 -29.71
CA ASN A 177 -5.07 -23.53 -29.20
C ASN A 177 -4.96 -23.49 -27.66
N CYS A 178 -5.51 -24.49 -26.97
CA CYS A 178 -5.41 -24.61 -25.52
C CYS A 178 -3.95 -24.81 -25.07
N ALA A 179 -3.18 -25.64 -25.78
CA ALA A 179 -1.76 -25.84 -25.51
C ALA A 179 -0.94 -24.55 -25.75
N LEU A 180 -1.26 -23.79 -26.78
CA LEU A 180 -0.61 -22.51 -27.09
C LEU A 180 -0.97 -21.44 -26.04
N ALA A 181 -2.23 -21.33 -25.65
CA ALA A 181 -2.66 -20.42 -24.60
C ALA A 181 -1.97 -20.75 -23.26
N THR A 182 -1.85 -22.05 -22.93
CA THR A 182 -1.16 -22.50 -21.71
C THR A 182 0.32 -22.12 -21.71
N THR A 183 1.01 -22.27 -22.84
CA THR A 183 2.44 -21.90 -22.96
C THR A 183 2.66 -20.39 -22.89
N GLN A 184 1.76 -19.59 -23.48
CA GLN A 184 1.80 -18.13 -23.34
C GLN A 184 1.59 -17.69 -21.88
N TYR A 185 0.58 -18.26 -21.22
CA TYR A 185 0.31 -17.98 -19.81
C TYR A 185 1.52 -18.29 -18.92
N LEU A 186 2.14 -19.47 -19.09
CA LEU A 186 3.33 -19.85 -18.34
C LEU A 186 4.51 -18.89 -18.59
N THR A 187 4.69 -18.44 -19.83
CA THR A 187 5.75 -17.49 -20.19
C THR A 187 5.55 -16.15 -19.49
N LEU A 188 4.33 -15.60 -19.51
CA LEU A 188 4.01 -14.35 -18.82
C LEU A 188 4.13 -14.48 -17.31
N SER A 189 3.67 -15.61 -16.73
CA SER A 189 3.83 -15.88 -15.31
C SER A 189 5.29 -15.93 -14.89
N GLN A 190 6.16 -16.53 -15.71
CA GLN A 190 7.60 -16.54 -15.46
C GLN A 190 8.20 -15.14 -15.49
N GLN A 191 7.84 -14.32 -16.49
CA GLN A 191 8.31 -12.94 -16.58
C GLN A 191 7.89 -12.10 -15.36
N LEU A 192 6.67 -12.30 -14.88
CA LEU A 192 6.17 -11.63 -13.69
C LEU A 192 6.98 -12.02 -12.45
N HIS A 193 7.28 -13.31 -12.27
CA HIS A 193 8.14 -13.78 -11.19
C HIS A 193 9.57 -13.23 -11.28
N ASP A 194 10.17 -13.21 -12.48
CA ASP A 194 11.52 -12.67 -12.67
C ASP A 194 11.57 -11.16 -12.33
N ALA A 195 10.55 -10.41 -12.73
CA ALA A 195 10.41 -9.00 -12.37
C ALA A 195 10.25 -8.79 -10.85
N GLN A 196 9.46 -9.64 -10.19
CA GLN A 196 9.32 -9.61 -8.72
C GLN A 196 10.66 -9.85 -8.02
N VAL A 197 11.41 -10.87 -8.44
CA VAL A 197 12.75 -11.17 -7.90
C VAL A 197 13.72 -9.99 -8.11
N MET A 198 13.63 -9.31 -9.25
CA MET A 198 14.44 -8.12 -9.52
C MET A 198 14.09 -6.97 -8.58
N ASN A 199 12.80 -6.70 -8.36
CA ASN A 199 12.35 -5.68 -7.41
C ASN A 199 12.84 -5.98 -5.99
N ASP A 200 12.71 -7.22 -5.53
CA ASP A 200 13.22 -7.62 -4.20
C ASP A 200 14.73 -7.43 -4.08
N LYS A 201 15.47 -7.72 -5.14
CA LYS A 201 16.92 -7.46 -5.18
C LYS A 201 17.24 -5.97 -5.06
N LEU A 202 16.53 -5.10 -5.77
CA LEU A 202 16.72 -3.65 -5.69
C LEU A 202 16.34 -3.10 -4.31
N HIS A 203 15.23 -3.56 -3.73
CA HIS A 203 14.85 -3.18 -2.36
C HIS A 203 15.93 -3.56 -1.34
N ASN A 204 16.49 -4.77 -1.45
CA ASN A 204 17.59 -5.20 -0.58
C ASN A 204 18.85 -4.33 -0.76
N GLN A 205 19.14 -3.88 -1.98
CA GLN A 205 20.26 -2.96 -2.23
C GLN A 205 20.02 -1.57 -1.62
N ILE A 206 18.83 -1.00 -1.80
CA ILE A 206 18.45 0.28 -1.20
C ILE A 206 18.55 0.19 0.34
N TYR A 207 18.03 -0.89 0.92
CA TYR A 207 18.13 -1.12 2.35
C TYR A 207 19.59 -1.22 2.83
N GLY A 208 20.44 -1.95 2.09
CA GLY A 208 21.86 -2.03 2.37
C GLY A 208 22.56 -0.67 2.37
N LEU A 209 22.32 0.14 1.33
CA LEU A 209 22.88 1.49 1.22
C LEU A 209 22.38 2.42 2.34
N HIS A 210 21.11 2.35 2.71
CA HIS A 210 20.58 3.09 3.85
C HIS A 210 21.30 2.73 5.15
N ASN A 211 21.55 1.43 5.38
CA ASN A 211 22.28 0.99 6.56
C ASN A 211 23.74 1.49 6.54
N GLU A 212 24.41 1.43 5.39
CA GLU A 212 25.78 1.96 5.24
C GLU A 212 25.84 3.48 5.50
N LEU A 213 24.88 4.26 4.99
CA LEU A 213 24.79 5.69 5.27
C LEU A 213 24.56 5.99 6.75
N TYR A 214 23.69 5.22 7.41
CA TYR A 214 23.44 5.36 8.85
C TYR A 214 24.70 5.09 9.68
N GLU A 215 25.45 4.03 9.37
CA GLU A 215 26.71 3.71 10.05
C GLU A 215 27.78 4.79 9.81
N ALA A 216 27.89 5.30 8.59
CA ALA A 216 28.80 6.40 8.26
C ALA A 216 28.45 7.68 9.04
N GLN A 217 27.15 8.02 9.12
CA GLN A 217 26.67 9.15 9.90
C GLN A 217 27.02 8.98 11.39
N HIS A 218 26.75 7.81 11.96
CA HIS A 218 27.08 7.50 13.35
C HIS A 218 28.58 7.63 13.63
N HIS A 219 29.44 7.20 12.71
CA HIS A 219 30.89 7.42 12.83
C HIS A 219 31.28 8.90 12.81
N CYS A 220 30.63 9.71 11.95
CA CYS A 220 30.84 11.16 11.91
C CYS A 220 30.43 11.82 13.23
N ASP A 221 29.24 11.53 13.74
CA ASP A 221 28.72 12.09 15.00
C ASP A 221 29.64 11.72 16.18
N HIS A 222 30.12 10.47 16.22
CA HIS A 222 31.05 10.02 17.25
C HIS A 222 32.41 10.75 17.18
N ALA A 223 32.95 10.96 15.97
CA ALA A 223 34.19 11.71 15.79
C ALA A 223 34.02 13.19 16.15
N GLU A 224 32.88 13.80 15.81
CA GLU A 224 32.53 15.17 16.18
C GLU A 224 32.48 15.34 17.70
N MET A 225 31.78 14.45 18.42
CA MET A 225 31.73 14.44 19.88
C MET A 225 33.13 14.30 20.50
N GLN A 226 34.00 13.46 19.93
CA GLN A 226 35.39 13.32 20.40
C GLN A 226 36.19 14.61 20.24
N LEU A 227 36.03 15.31 19.12
CA LEU A 227 36.67 16.61 18.88
C LEU A 227 36.15 17.68 19.86
N GLU A 228 34.83 17.73 20.09
CA GLU A 228 34.23 18.65 21.06
C GLU A 228 34.78 18.42 22.47
N MET A 229 34.86 17.18 22.93
CA MET A 229 35.46 16.83 24.23
C MET A 229 36.92 17.29 24.35
N LEU A 230 37.71 17.10 23.27
CA LEU A 230 39.09 17.60 23.24
C LEU A 230 39.11 19.13 23.31
N CYS A 231 38.29 19.83 22.55
CA CYS A 231 38.19 21.29 22.63
C CYS A 231 37.82 21.77 24.04
N MET A 232 36.82 21.16 24.68
CA MET A 232 36.41 21.53 26.04
C MET A 232 37.52 21.28 27.08
N SER A 233 38.28 20.18 26.96
CA SER A 233 39.39 19.89 27.89
C SER A 233 40.53 20.93 27.82
N HIS A 234 40.77 21.50 26.64
CA HIS A 234 41.85 22.48 26.41
C HIS A 234 41.48 23.92 26.85
N HIS A 235 40.20 24.25 27.00
CA HIS A 235 39.75 25.59 27.41
C HIS A 235 39.87 25.84 28.93
N SER A 236 40.20 24.84 29.76
CA SER A 236 40.37 25.03 31.22
C SER A 236 41.79 25.38 31.68
N GLY A 237 42.79 25.29 30.81
CA GLY A 237 44.16 25.74 31.09
C GLY A 237 44.54 26.86 30.13
N GLY A 238 44.79 28.08 30.61
CA GLY A 238 45.08 29.23 29.75
C GLY A 238 46.33 29.04 28.90
N TRP A 239 46.16 28.82 27.59
CA TRP A 239 47.23 28.95 26.60
C TRP A 239 47.20 30.35 25.99
N PRO A 240 48.38 30.97 25.75
CA PRO A 240 48.46 32.35 25.30
C PRO A 240 47.93 32.48 23.86
N ALA A 241 46.95 33.36 23.69
CA ALA A 241 46.45 33.81 22.40
C ALA A 241 47.60 34.33 21.52
N ARG A 242 48.14 33.49 20.64
CA ARG A 242 49.05 33.92 19.58
C ARG A 242 48.74 33.20 18.27
N MET A 243 48.31 34.00 17.30
CA MET A 243 48.56 33.87 15.86
C MET A 243 48.14 32.58 15.16
N TYR A 244 46.84 32.41 14.95
CA TYR A 244 46.32 31.52 13.92
C TYR A 244 45.44 32.30 12.92
N HIS A 245 46.01 33.33 12.29
CA HIS A 245 45.35 34.07 11.19
C HIS A 245 45.57 33.45 9.80
N ASN A 246 46.21 32.28 9.70
CA ASN A 246 46.58 31.65 8.43
C ASN A 246 46.17 30.18 8.34
N LEU A 247 45.07 29.74 8.98
CA LEU A 247 44.56 28.41 8.65
C LEU A 247 43.97 28.46 7.23
N PRO A 248 44.29 27.48 6.36
CA PRO A 248 43.69 27.37 5.05
C PRO A 248 42.17 27.35 5.19
N LYS A 249 41.50 28.35 4.63
CA LYS A 249 40.05 28.44 4.68
C LYS A 249 39.46 27.21 4.00
N HIS A 250 38.71 26.43 4.78
CA HIS A 250 38.12 25.19 4.32
C HIS A 250 37.04 25.54 3.29
N LYS A 251 37.24 25.09 2.05
CA LYS A 251 36.21 25.17 1.00
C LYS A 251 35.40 23.89 1.06
N TRP A 252 34.10 23.98 1.26
CA TRP A 252 33.22 22.82 1.13
C TRP A 252 32.50 22.85 -0.23
N GLN A 253 32.31 21.64 -0.78
CA GLN A 253 31.53 21.43 -1.99
C GLN A 253 30.05 21.35 -1.61
N SER A 254 29.20 22.10 -2.31
CA SER A 254 27.75 21.99 -2.20
C SER A 254 27.20 21.42 -3.49
N TYR A 255 26.44 20.34 -3.37
CA TYR A 255 25.77 19.65 -4.47
C TYR A 255 24.28 20.01 -4.46
N LYS A 256 23.75 20.40 -5.61
CA LYS A 256 22.31 20.60 -5.79
C LYS A 256 21.82 19.84 -7.02
N TRP A 257 20.87 18.95 -6.76
CA TRP A 257 20.19 18.13 -7.77
C TRP A 257 18.89 18.80 -8.19
N PHE A 258 18.62 18.84 -9.49
CA PHE A 258 17.41 19.39 -10.07
C PHE A 258 16.47 18.27 -10.53
N ALA A 259 15.17 18.58 -10.61
CA ALA A 259 14.13 17.61 -10.97
C ALA A 259 14.23 17.08 -12.42
N ASP A 260 14.93 17.81 -13.29
CA ASP A 260 15.24 17.40 -14.67
C ASP A 260 16.45 16.45 -14.76
N GLY A 261 17.04 16.07 -13.62
CA GLY A 261 18.25 15.25 -13.57
C GLY A 261 19.54 16.05 -13.76
N GLY A 262 19.48 17.38 -13.81
CA GLY A 262 20.66 18.23 -13.79
C GLY A 262 21.38 18.19 -12.43
N GLU A 263 22.71 18.26 -12.47
CA GLU A 263 23.56 18.44 -11.29
C GLU A 263 24.26 19.80 -11.37
N SER A 264 24.28 20.55 -10.26
CA SER A 264 25.16 21.69 -10.10
C SER A 264 26.05 21.55 -8.88
N LEU A 265 27.33 21.90 -9.07
CA LEU A 265 28.35 21.93 -8.04
C LEU A 265 28.79 23.37 -7.80
N ALA A 266 28.66 23.83 -6.56
CA ALA A 266 29.13 25.14 -6.12
C ALA A 266 30.21 24.98 -5.04
N TRP A 267 31.30 25.74 -5.16
CA TRP A 267 32.33 25.83 -4.14
C TRP A 267 32.03 27.04 -3.26
N LEU A 268 31.60 26.80 -2.02
CA LEU A 268 31.36 27.87 -1.06
C LEU A 268 32.66 28.12 -0.28
N SER A 269 33.09 29.36 -0.28
CA SER A 269 34.16 29.84 0.61
C SER A 269 33.45 30.58 1.74
N GLY A 270 33.72 30.23 3.01
CA GLY A 270 33.03 30.80 4.18
C GLY A 270 33.30 32.29 4.45
N ASP A 271 33.52 33.09 3.41
CA ASP A 271 33.86 34.51 3.48
C ASP A 271 32.70 35.44 3.05
N GLU A 272 31.50 34.90 2.77
CA GLU A 272 30.31 35.71 2.46
C GLU A 272 29.51 36.09 3.72
N GLU A 273 30.17 36.30 4.87
CA GLU A 273 29.58 37.01 5.99
C GLU A 273 29.59 38.53 5.70
N ASP A 274 28.40 39.10 5.58
CA ASP A 274 28.04 40.50 5.87
C ASP A 274 28.61 41.61 4.95
N THR A 275 28.11 41.67 3.71
CA THR A 275 28.05 42.95 2.96
C THR A 275 26.64 43.31 2.49
N ASP A 276 25.64 43.10 3.34
CA ASP A 276 24.24 43.46 3.07
C ASP A 276 23.85 44.91 3.48
N ASP A 277 24.79 45.87 3.52
CA ASP A 277 24.50 47.24 3.98
C ASP A 277 24.57 48.34 2.91
N PHE A 278 24.46 48.00 1.61
CA PHE A 278 24.51 49.02 0.55
C PHE A 278 23.52 48.81 -0.60
N CYS A 279 22.21 48.84 -0.34
CA CYS A 279 21.24 49.24 -1.38
C CYS A 279 19.87 49.67 -0.82
N LYS A 280 19.82 50.82 -0.13
CA LYS A 280 18.64 51.69 -0.11
C LYS A 280 18.96 52.99 -0.82
N LYS A 281 18.79 53.02 -2.15
CA LYS A 281 18.40 54.20 -2.91
C LYS A 281 17.99 53.79 -4.32
N GLY A 282 16.72 54.00 -4.62
CA GLY A 282 16.13 53.64 -5.90
C GLY A 282 16.71 54.42 -7.07
N SER A 283 16.76 53.77 -8.21
CA SER A 283 16.40 54.37 -9.49
C SER A 283 16.12 53.25 -10.47
N ALA A 284 15.08 53.45 -11.27
CA ALA A 284 14.65 52.55 -12.31
C ALA A 284 15.73 52.39 -13.39
N SER A 285 15.61 51.28 -14.12
CA SER A 285 16.31 50.94 -15.36
C SER A 285 17.83 50.82 -15.29
N GLU A 286 18.32 49.60 -15.07
CA GLU A 286 19.31 48.99 -15.96
C GLU A 286 19.43 47.49 -15.65
N THR A 287 19.51 46.70 -16.72
CA THR A 287 19.64 45.25 -16.71
C THR A 287 20.93 44.82 -15.99
N CYS A 288 20.83 44.45 -14.71
CA CYS A 288 21.87 43.72 -14.00
C CYS A 288 21.99 42.29 -14.58
N LYS A 289 23.04 42.06 -15.35
CA LYS A 289 23.48 40.70 -15.68
C LYS A 289 24.13 40.10 -14.43
N PRO A 290 23.74 38.90 -13.99
CA PRO A 290 24.48 38.20 -12.95
C PRO A 290 25.88 37.86 -13.48
N THR A 291 26.92 38.25 -12.76
CA THR A 291 28.28 37.76 -12.98
C THR A 291 28.34 36.31 -12.53
N VAL A 292 28.00 35.41 -13.45
CA VAL A 292 28.17 33.96 -13.28
C VAL A 292 29.66 33.66 -13.35
N LEU A 293 30.28 33.41 -12.20
CA LEU A 293 31.60 32.79 -12.14
C LEU A 293 31.45 31.31 -12.54
N HIS A 294 31.90 31.01 -13.75
CA HIS A 294 32.23 29.67 -14.28
C HIS A 294 31.38 28.50 -13.76
N THR A 295 30.15 28.39 -14.26
CA THR A 295 29.38 27.14 -14.18
C THR A 295 29.91 26.19 -15.25
N CYS A 296 30.66 25.17 -14.85
CA CYS A 296 31.03 24.08 -15.76
C CYS A 296 29.85 23.11 -15.85
N PHE A 297 29.00 23.27 -16.87
CA PHE A 297 28.01 22.26 -17.23
C PHE A 297 28.73 21.08 -17.92
N ASN A 298 28.86 19.96 -17.22
CA ASN A 298 29.20 18.69 -17.86
C ASN A 298 27.90 17.99 -18.24
N VAL A 299 27.55 18.03 -19.53
CA VAL A 299 26.52 17.17 -20.11
C VAL A 299 27.20 15.86 -20.51
N MET A 300 27.01 14.81 -19.72
CA MET A 300 27.37 13.45 -20.12
C MET A 300 26.20 12.88 -20.93
N THR A 301 26.39 12.77 -22.25
CA THR A 301 25.55 12.00 -23.17
C THR A 301 25.87 10.52 -23.11
#